data_AF-A0A972V5P9-F1
#
_entry.id   AF-A0A972V5P9-F1
#
_cell.length_a   1.000
_cell.length_b   1.000
_cell.length_c   1.000
_cell.angle_alpha   90.00
_cell.angle_beta   90.00
_cell.angle_gamma   90.00
#
_symmetry.space_group_name_H-M   'P 1'
#
loop_
_entity.id
_entity.type
_entity.pdbx_description
1 polymer ?
#
loop_
_entity_poly.entity_id
_entity_poly.type
_entity_poly.pdbx_seq_one_letter_code
_entity_poly.pdbx_strand_id
1 'polypeptide(L)'
;MVIAPKTAQFSRRRFLSITAAAAGLPLLAAANGRAEPSLLPAREMRWRGTALGAQASMTLHTINPGAAADAVRLVIDEVDRLENIFSLYRPGSELVRLNTAGRLDRPSLELVELLSLARNFSEITDGAFDVTVQPLWQLYATNAGTPPPDTIVQTLKSVGFRHVTFGPEQIILSRPGAG
;
A
#
# COMPACT_ATOMS: atom_id res chain seq x y z
N MET A 1 57.78 38.29 -19.79
CA MET A 1 58.57 37.44 -18.88
C MET A 1 57.68 36.29 -18.44
N VAL A 2 57.84 35.11 -19.05
CA VAL A 2 56.98 33.93 -18.83
C VAL A 2 57.68 32.99 -17.83
N ILE A 3 57.02 32.68 -16.72
CA ILE A 3 57.50 31.71 -15.72
C ILE A 3 56.92 30.34 -16.09
N ALA A 4 57.77 29.36 -16.40
CA ALA A 4 57.40 27.98 -16.66
C ALA A 4 57.18 27.19 -15.35
N PRO A 5 56.26 26.20 -15.30
CA PRO A 5 56.03 25.39 -14.10
C PRO A 5 57.14 24.34 -13.91
N LYS A 6 57.64 24.21 -12.67
CA LYS A 6 58.55 23.11 -12.27
C LYS A 6 57.76 21.81 -12.17
N THR A 7 58.12 20.81 -12.98
CA THR A 7 57.63 19.43 -12.82
C THR A 7 58.24 18.82 -11.56
N ALA A 8 57.39 18.32 -10.66
CA ALA A 8 57.84 17.60 -9.47
C ALA A 8 58.44 16.23 -9.88
N GLN A 9 59.76 16.10 -9.84
CA GLN A 9 60.44 14.82 -10.03
C GLN A 9 60.32 13.97 -8.76
N PHE A 10 59.51 12.91 -8.81
CA PHE A 10 59.45 11.91 -7.75
C PHE A 10 60.68 11.00 -7.80
N SER A 11 61.32 10.75 -6.66
CA SER A 11 62.41 9.76 -6.60
C SER A 11 61.86 8.35 -6.80
N ARG A 12 62.65 7.46 -7.44
CA ARG A 12 62.27 6.04 -7.66
C ARG A 12 61.79 5.36 -6.37
N ARG A 13 62.40 5.72 -5.23
CA ARG A 13 62.03 5.22 -3.90
C ARG A 13 60.66 5.72 -3.44
N ARG A 14 60.33 7.00 -3.67
CA ARG A 14 59.00 7.55 -3.36
C ARG A 14 57.92 6.99 -4.28
N PHE A 15 58.23 6.81 -5.57
CA PHE A 15 57.33 6.16 -6.53
C PHE A 15 56.99 4.73 -6.08
N LEU A 16 58.00 3.89 -5.83
CA LEU A 16 57.79 2.51 -5.38
C LEU A 16 57.03 2.43 -4.05
N SER A 17 57.27 3.36 -3.11
CA SER A 17 56.57 3.40 -1.82
C SER A 17 55.09 3.76 -1.98
N ILE A 18 54.77 4.71 -2.86
CA ILE A 18 53.38 5.13 -3.14
C ILE A 18 52.63 4.01 -3.86
N THR A 19 53.27 3.35 -4.85
CA THR A 19 52.64 2.22 -5.57
C THR A 19 52.41 1.03 -4.66
N ALA A 20 53.35 0.70 -3.77
CA ALA A 20 53.21 -0.39 -2.80
C ALA A 20 52.08 -0.14 -1.79
N ALA A 21 51.94 1.10 -1.30
CA ALA A 21 50.83 1.47 -0.40
C ALA A 21 49.47 1.43 -1.11
N ALA A 22 49.38 1.91 -2.36
CA ALA A 22 48.15 1.89 -3.15
C ALA A 22 47.71 0.47 -3.53
N ALA A 23 48.66 -0.45 -3.78
CA ALA A 23 48.37 -1.85 -4.07
C ALA A 23 48.09 -2.69 -2.80
N GLY A 24 48.65 -2.31 -1.65
CA GLY A 24 48.47 -3.03 -0.38
C GLY A 24 47.16 -2.70 0.36
N LEU A 25 46.63 -1.49 0.21
CA LEU A 25 45.37 -1.07 0.84
C LEU A 25 44.16 -1.94 0.48
N PRO A 26 43.93 -2.30 -0.80
CA PRO A 26 42.82 -3.17 -1.21
C PRO A 26 42.90 -4.58 -0.58
N LEU A 27 44.10 -5.13 -0.43
CA LEU A 27 44.33 -6.45 0.17
C LEU A 27 44.04 -6.44 1.69
N LEU A 28 44.35 -5.34 2.38
CA LEU A 28 44.02 -5.16 3.80
C LEU A 28 42.52 -4.91 4.06
N ALA A 29 41.82 -4.29 3.11
CA ALA A 29 40.37 -4.15 3.18
C ALA A 29 39.66 -5.51 3.00
N ALA A 30 40.10 -6.31 2.02
CA ALA A 30 39.58 -7.65 1.78
C ALA A 30 39.86 -8.64 2.93
N ALA A 31 41.02 -8.54 3.59
CA ALA A 31 41.38 -9.41 4.71
C ALA A 31 40.58 -9.15 6.01
N ASN A 32 39.99 -7.95 6.16
CA ASN A 32 39.28 -7.55 7.37
C ASN A 32 37.77 -7.77 7.32
N GLY A 33 37.24 -8.43 6.27
CA GLY A 33 35.81 -8.76 6.18
C GLY A 33 34.87 -7.55 6.21
N ARG A 34 35.39 -6.34 5.99
CA ARG A 34 34.56 -5.15 5.80
C ARG A 34 33.90 -5.31 4.45
N ALA A 35 32.63 -5.69 4.46
CA ALA A 35 31.79 -5.66 3.28
C ALA A 35 31.99 -4.30 2.61
N GLU A 36 32.55 -4.30 1.40
CA GLU A 36 32.46 -3.18 0.48
C GLU A 36 30.99 -2.74 0.47
N PRO A 37 30.66 -1.46 0.67
CA PRO A 37 29.31 -1.00 0.35
C PRO A 37 29.06 -1.43 -1.09
N SER A 38 28.04 -2.27 -1.30
CA SER A 38 27.72 -2.80 -2.63
C SER A 38 27.55 -1.62 -3.58
N LEU A 39 28.57 -1.38 -4.42
CA LEU A 39 28.60 -0.37 -5.47
C LEU A 39 27.68 -0.74 -6.65
N LEU A 40 26.94 -1.84 -6.56
CA LEU A 40 25.97 -2.22 -7.57
C LEU A 40 24.89 -1.13 -7.65
N PRO A 41 24.70 -0.48 -8.82
CA PRO A 41 23.64 0.51 -8.97
C PRO A 41 22.30 -0.18 -8.72
N ALA A 42 21.46 0.43 -7.88
CA ALA A 42 20.10 -0.04 -7.68
C ALA A 42 19.39 -0.09 -9.04
N ARG A 43 18.91 -1.28 -9.40
CA ARG A 43 18.15 -1.50 -10.62
C ARG A 43 16.69 -1.26 -10.33
N GLU A 44 16.01 -0.58 -11.25
CA GLU A 44 14.56 -0.50 -11.25
C GLU A 44 13.95 -1.86 -11.66
N MET A 45 13.10 -2.39 -10.80
CA MET A 45 12.23 -3.54 -11.07
C MET A 45 10.78 -3.07 -10.98
N ARG A 46 10.00 -3.38 -12.01
CA ARG A 46 8.60 -2.98 -12.07
C ARG A 46 7.69 -4.20 -12.22
N TRP A 47 6.78 -4.36 -11.27
CA TRP A 47 5.66 -5.28 -11.37
C TRP A 47 4.43 -4.54 -11.90
N ARG A 48 3.62 -5.22 -12.72
CA ARG A 48 2.32 -4.76 -13.21
C ARG A 48 1.33 -5.92 -13.14
N GLY A 49 0.10 -5.64 -12.73
CA GLY A 49 -0.95 -6.64 -12.64
C GLY A 49 -2.28 -6.02 -12.27
N THR A 50 -3.15 -6.84 -11.68
CA THR A 50 -4.46 -6.42 -11.17
C THR A 50 -4.48 -6.59 -9.66
N ALA A 51 -4.93 -5.57 -8.95
CA ALA A 51 -5.10 -5.54 -7.50
C ALA A 51 -6.30 -4.66 -7.16
N LEU A 52 -7.09 -5.01 -6.14
CA LEU A 52 -8.24 -4.21 -5.68
C LEU A 52 -9.22 -3.86 -6.82
N GLY A 53 -9.43 -4.78 -7.76
CA GLY A 53 -10.32 -4.59 -8.92
C GLY A 53 -9.79 -3.65 -10.03
N ALA A 54 -8.55 -3.16 -9.94
CA ALA A 54 -7.98 -2.22 -10.90
C ALA A 54 -6.59 -2.64 -11.40
N GLN A 55 -6.14 -2.04 -12.50
CA GLN A 55 -4.74 -2.18 -12.92
C GLN A 55 -3.82 -1.48 -11.92
N ALA A 56 -2.80 -2.20 -11.46
CA ALA A 56 -1.83 -1.71 -10.49
C ALA A 56 -0.40 -1.92 -10.99
N SER A 57 0.51 -1.10 -10.47
CA SER A 57 1.94 -1.31 -10.69
C SER A 57 2.73 -0.94 -9.45
N MET A 58 3.84 -1.65 -9.24
CA MET A 58 4.75 -1.41 -8.14
C MET A 58 6.17 -1.33 -8.69
N THR A 59 6.91 -0.30 -8.27
CA THR A 59 8.28 -0.06 -8.71
C THR A 59 9.21 -0.16 -7.50
N LEU A 60 10.22 -1.02 -7.59
CA LEU A 60 11.24 -1.22 -6.56
C LEU A 60 12.59 -0.87 -7.16
N HIS A 61 13.36 -0.03 -6.46
CA HIS A 61 14.79 0.17 -6.77
C HIS A 61 15.59 -0.75 -5.84
N THR A 62 16.26 -1.74 -6.40
CA THR A 62 16.92 -2.80 -5.62
C THR A 62 18.31 -3.14 -6.17
N ILE A 63 19.22 -3.49 -5.28
CA ILE A 63 20.50 -4.13 -5.64
C ILE A 63 20.40 -5.67 -5.65
N ASN A 64 19.31 -6.22 -5.13
CA ASN A 64 19.02 -7.65 -5.07
C ASN A 64 17.66 -7.95 -5.73
N PRO A 65 17.66 -8.39 -7.00
CA PRO A 65 16.42 -8.71 -7.72
C PRO A 65 15.62 -9.87 -7.12
N GLY A 66 16.28 -10.85 -6.51
CA GLY A 66 15.61 -12.00 -5.88
C GLY A 66 14.77 -11.56 -4.68
N ALA A 67 15.37 -10.77 -3.78
CA ALA A 67 14.66 -10.21 -2.63
C ALA A 67 13.50 -9.29 -3.04
N ALA A 68 13.65 -8.53 -4.14
CA ALA A 68 12.56 -7.70 -4.65
C ALA A 68 11.41 -8.53 -5.24
N ALA A 69 11.70 -9.65 -5.91
CA ALA A 69 10.67 -10.57 -6.37
C ALA A 69 9.89 -11.19 -5.20
N ASP A 70 10.58 -11.59 -4.13
CA ASP A 70 9.94 -12.10 -2.92
C ASP A 70 9.07 -11.04 -2.25
N ALA A 71 9.55 -9.79 -2.14
CA ALA A 71 8.77 -8.69 -1.60
C ALA A 71 7.51 -8.41 -2.43
N VAL A 72 7.63 -8.45 -3.77
CA VAL A 72 6.47 -8.30 -4.66
C VAL A 72 5.44 -9.39 -4.41
N ARG A 73 5.87 -10.65 -4.27
CA ARG A 73 4.96 -11.76 -3.96
C ARG A 73 4.25 -11.55 -2.62
N LEU A 74 4.97 -11.16 -1.57
CA LEU A 74 4.38 -10.89 -0.26
C LEU A 74 3.32 -9.78 -0.30
N VAL A 75 3.55 -8.71 -1.07
CA VAL A 75 2.57 -7.63 -1.24
C VAL A 75 1.32 -8.14 -1.96
N ILE A 76 1.48 -8.97 -3.00
CA ILE A 76 0.35 -9.53 -3.74
C ILE A 76 -0.47 -10.47 -2.85
N ASP A 77 0.20 -11.33 -2.07
CA ASP A 77 -0.44 -12.23 -1.11
C ASP A 77 -1.23 -11.44 -0.06
N GLU A 78 -0.69 -10.32 0.41
CA GLU A 78 -1.37 -9.44 1.37
C GLU A 78 -2.56 -8.71 0.76
N VAL A 79 -2.46 -8.24 -0.49
CA VAL A 79 -3.61 -7.67 -1.21
C VAL A 79 -4.72 -8.69 -1.35
N ASP A 80 -4.40 -9.95 -1.67
CA ASP A 80 -5.41 -11.01 -1.77
C ASP A 80 -6.09 -11.30 -0.42
N ARG A 81 -5.31 -11.28 0.68
CA ARG A 81 -5.85 -11.38 2.03
C ARG A 81 -6.81 -10.23 2.35
N LEU A 82 -6.44 -8.99 2.02
CA LEU A 82 -7.30 -7.81 2.23
C LEU A 82 -8.55 -7.83 1.35
N GLU A 83 -8.49 -8.37 0.13
CA GLU A 83 -9.67 -8.59 -0.73
C GLU A 83 -10.67 -9.57 -0.09
N ASN A 84 -10.20 -10.54 0.69
CA ASN A 84 -11.09 -11.42 1.46
C ASN A 84 -11.78 -10.69 2.63
N ILE A 85 -11.39 -9.46 2.95
CA ILE A 85 -12.01 -8.65 3.99
C ILE A 85 -12.88 -7.56 3.36
N PHE A 86 -12.31 -6.73 2.49
CA PHE A 86 -12.89 -5.45 2.07
C PHE A 86 -13.64 -5.48 0.74
N SER A 87 -13.54 -6.56 -0.05
CA SER A 87 -14.15 -6.58 -1.37
C SER A 87 -15.68 -6.63 -1.28
N LEU A 88 -16.38 -5.75 -1.99
CA LEU A 88 -17.84 -5.81 -2.15
C LEU A 88 -18.30 -6.89 -3.15
N TYR A 89 -17.37 -7.46 -3.91
CA TYR A 89 -17.67 -8.34 -5.04
C TYR A 89 -17.18 -9.76 -4.84
N ARG A 90 -16.10 -9.97 -4.07
CA ARG A 90 -15.56 -11.30 -3.83
C ARG A 90 -16.54 -12.11 -2.97
N PRO A 91 -17.07 -13.24 -3.48
CA PRO A 91 -17.95 -14.08 -2.68
C PRO A 91 -17.25 -14.55 -1.41
N GLY A 92 -17.93 -14.42 -0.28
CA GLY A 92 -17.41 -14.84 1.01
C GLY A 92 -16.50 -13.83 1.71
N SER A 93 -16.22 -12.66 1.13
CA SER A 93 -15.52 -11.60 1.85
C SER A 93 -16.29 -11.18 3.11
N GLU A 94 -15.58 -10.68 4.12
CA GLU A 94 -16.23 -10.20 5.35
C GLU A 94 -17.28 -9.13 5.05
N LEU A 95 -17.00 -8.20 4.15
CA LEU A 95 -17.94 -7.14 3.78
C LEU A 95 -19.19 -7.68 3.07
N VAL A 96 -19.05 -8.64 2.15
CA VAL A 96 -20.21 -9.29 1.50
C VAL A 96 -21.06 -10.03 2.54
N ARG A 97 -20.41 -10.75 3.47
CA ARG A 97 -21.10 -11.46 4.56
C ARG A 97 -21.86 -10.49 5.46
N LEU A 98 -21.23 -9.38 5.85
CA LEU A 98 -21.84 -8.33 6.65
C LEU A 98 -23.06 -7.72 5.95
N ASN A 99 -22.91 -7.31 4.68
CA ASN A 99 -23.99 -6.66 3.92
C ASN A 99 -25.17 -7.59 3.64
N THR A 100 -24.91 -8.89 3.48
CA THR A 100 -25.94 -9.90 3.25
C THR A 100 -26.70 -10.24 4.53
N ALA A 101 -25.99 -10.46 5.65
CA ALA A 101 -26.58 -10.91 6.90
C ALA A 101 -27.03 -9.77 7.82
N GLY A 102 -26.56 -8.54 7.58
CA GLY A 102 -26.72 -7.40 8.48
C GLY A 102 -25.91 -7.52 9.78
N ARG A 103 -25.12 -8.59 9.93
CA ARG A 103 -24.30 -8.86 11.12
C ARG A 103 -23.07 -9.68 10.76
N LEU A 104 -21.95 -9.34 11.37
CA LEU A 104 -20.71 -10.11 11.30
C LEU A 104 -20.16 -10.33 12.71
N ASP A 105 -20.07 -11.59 13.12
CA ASP A 105 -19.42 -11.98 14.37
C ASP A 105 -17.92 -12.07 14.21
N ARG A 106 -17.19 -11.60 15.22
CA ARG A 106 -15.72 -11.65 15.31
C ARG A 106 -15.06 -11.17 14.01
N PRO A 107 -15.35 -9.93 13.59
CA PRO A 107 -14.76 -9.35 12.38
C PRO A 107 -13.23 -9.33 12.50
N SER A 108 -12.56 -9.27 11.35
CA SER A 108 -11.15 -8.88 11.31
C SER A 108 -10.93 -7.53 12.00
N LEU A 109 -9.77 -7.36 12.66
CA LEU A 109 -9.44 -6.10 13.32
C LEU A 109 -9.35 -4.98 12.28
N GLU A 110 -8.84 -5.28 11.10
CA GLU A 110 -8.67 -4.35 9.99
C GLU A 110 -10.02 -3.78 9.51
N LEU A 111 -11.11 -4.57 9.52
CA LEU A 111 -12.45 -4.06 9.22
C LEU A 111 -12.98 -3.12 10.30
N VAL A 112 -12.71 -3.43 11.57
CA VAL A 112 -13.08 -2.55 12.70
C VAL A 112 -12.31 -1.23 12.63
N GLU A 113 -11.02 -1.29 12.32
CA GLU A 113 -10.16 -0.11 12.15
C GLU A 113 -10.60 0.73 10.94
N LEU A 114 -10.93 0.09 9.82
CA LEU A 114 -11.45 0.77 8.63
C LEU A 114 -12.76 1.50 8.93
N LEU A 115 -13.71 0.86 9.63
CA LEU A 115 -14.97 1.49 10.01
C LEU A 115 -14.76 2.64 11.00
N SER A 116 -13.79 2.51 11.90
CA SER A 116 -13.38 3.58 12.82
C SER A 116 -12.86 4.80 12.06
N LEU A 117 -11.97 4.57 11.08
CA LEU A 117 -11.42 5.62 10.23
C LEU A 117 -12.51 6.26 9.36
N ALA A 118 -13.40 5.44 8.78
CA ALA A 118 -14.50 5.91 7.96
C ALA A 118 -15.50 6.77 8.76
N ARG A 119 -15.78 6.42 10.02
CA ARG A 119 -16.60 7.24 10.92
C ARG A 119 -15.96 8.60 11.16
N ASN A 120 -14.66 8.61 11.47
CA ASN A 120 -13.91 9.86 11.66
C ASN A 120 -13.97 10.75 10.39
N PHE A 121 -13.74 10.16 9.21
CA PHE A 121 -13.88 10.90 7.94
C PHE A 121 -15.29 11.44 7.72
N SER A 122 -16.32 10.66 8.07
CA SER A 122 -17.71 11.10 7.98
C SER A 122 -17.98 12.31 8.89
N GLU A 123 -17.49 12.28 10.13
CA GLU A 123 -17.65 13.38 11.09
C GLU A 123 -16.92 14.65 10.64
N ILE A 124 -15.66 14.55 10.21
CA ILE A 124 -14.89 15.76 9.80
C ILE A 124 -15.38 16.36 8.49
N THR A 125 -16.12 15.59 7.68
CA THR A 125 -16.70 16.05 6.41
C THR A 125 -18.19 16.38 6.52
N ASP A 126 -18.76 16.40 7.72
CA ASP A 126 -20.19 16.63 7.97
C ASP A 126 -21.10 15.70 7.11
N GLY A 127 -20.71 14.44 7.01
CA GLY A 127 -21.43 13.40 6.26
C GLY A 127 -21.20 13.40 4.75
N ALA A 128 -20.37 14.30 4.19
CA ALA A 128 -20.07 14.27 2.76
C ALA A 128 -19.29 13.01 2.34
N PHE A 129 -18.48 12.45 3.25
CA PHE A 129 -17.95 11.09 3.16
C PHE A 129 -18.82 10.15 4.00
N ASP A 130 -19.49 9.18 3.37
CA ASP A 130 -20.28 8.18 4.08
C ASP A 130 -20.20 6.81 3.38
N VAL A 131 -19.58 5.85 4.05
CA VAL A 131 -19.42 4.47 3.54
C VAL A 131 -20.73 3.68 3.53
N THR A 132 -21.78 4.18 4.19
CA THR A 132 -23.12 3.55 4.23
C THR A 132 -24.03 4.02 3.08
N VAL A 133 -23.49 4.73 2.09
CA VAL A 133 -24.22 5.26 0.93
C VAL A 133 -24.71 4.18 -0.04
N GLN A 134 -24.34 2.92 0.17
CA GLN A 134 -24.65 1.79 -0.70
C GLN A 134 -26.14 1.67 -1.12
N PRO A 135 -27.16 1.87 -0.27
CA PRO A 135 -28.56 1.91 -0.69
C PRO A 135 -28.85 2.89 -1.81
N LEU A 136 -28.27 4.10 -1.73
CA LEU A 136 -28.45 5.12 -2.76
C LEU A 136 -27.72 4.70 -4.04
N TRP A 137 -26.50 4.19 -3.92
CA TRP A 137 -25.76 3.71 -5.09
C TRP A 137 -26.53 2.60 -5.83
N GLN A 138 -27.10 1.63 -5.10
CA GLN A 138 -27.95 0.58 -5.67
C GLN A 138 -29.22 1.16 -6.31
N LEU A 139 -29.89 2.11 -5.64
CA LEU A 139 -31.07 2.78 -6.19
C LEU A 139 -30.74 3.43 -7.54
N TYR A 140 -29.64 4.17 -7.65
CA TYR A 140 -29.23 4.77 -8.91
C TYR A 140 -28.82 3.73 -9.97
N ALA A 141 -28.17 2.63 -9.56
CA ALA A 141 -27.74 1.59 -10.48
C ALA A 141 -28.91 0.80 -11.10
N THR A 142 -30.02 0.61 -10.37
CA THR A 142 -31.18 -0.15 -10.85
C THR A 142 -32.23 0.71 -11.56
N ASN A 143 -32.13 2.04 -11.48
CA ASN A 143 -33.07 2.95 -12.15
C ASN A 143 -32.54 3.36 -13.53
N ALA A 144 -33.43 3.36 -14.53
CA ALA A 144 -33.12 3.92 -15.84
C ALA A 144 -33.19 5.46 -15.76
N GLY A 145 -32.09 6.08 -15.32
CA GLY A 145 -31.99 7.53 -15.10
C GLY A 145 -32.17 7.91 -13.62
N THR A 146 -32.47 9.19 -13.36
CA THR A 146 -32.58 9.70 -11.99
C THR A 146 -33.80 9.10 -11.28
N PRO A 147 -33.63 8.47 -10.10
CA PRO A 147 -34.75 7.93 -9.33
C PRO A 147 -35.74 9.04 -8.91
N PRO A 148 -37.03 8.71 -8.67
CA PRO A 148 -38.00 9.69 -8.18
C PRO A 148 -37.54 10.33 -6.85
N PRO A 149 -37.73 11.65 -6.66
CA PRO A 149 -37.27 12.36 -5.46
C PRO A 149 -37.75 11.73 -4.15
N ASP A 150 -39.01 11.29 -4.08
CA ASP A 150 -39.55 10.64 -2.89
C ASP A 150 -38.82 9.33 -2.56
N THR A 151 -38.41 8.57 -3.58
CA THR A 151 -37.66 7.31 -3.40
C THR A 151 -36.26 7.58 -2.88
N ILE A 152 -35.61 8.64 -3.34
CA ILE A 152 -34.31 9.10 -2.83
C ILE A 152 -34.44 9.48 -1.35
N VAL A 153 -35.46 10.27 -0.99
CA VAL A 153 -35.71 10.69 0.41
C VAL A 153 -35.99 9.49 1.32
N GLN A 154 -36.74 8.49 0.86
CA GLN A 154 -36.95 7.28 1.65
C GLN A 154 -35.65 6.47 1.83
N THR A 155 -34.84 6.35 0.78
CA THR A 155 -33.58 5.59 0.80
C THR A 155 -32.53 6.26 1.69
N LEU A 156 -32.47 7.59 1.71
CA LEU A 156 -31.62 8.35 2.63
C LEU A 156 -31.84 8.00 4.10
N LYS A 157 -33.03 7.51 4.48
CA LYS A 157 -33.31 7.12 5.87
C LYS A 157 -32.46 5.93 6.33
N SER A 158 -31.99 5.06 5.44
CA SER A 158 -31.09 3.94 5.76
C SER A 158 -29.60 4.28 5.67
N VAL A 159 -29.25 5.48 5.19
CA VAL A 159 -27.86 5.96 5.12
C VAL A 159 -27.50 6.69 6.42
N GLY A 160 -26.31 6.41 6.94
CA GLY A 160 -25.66 7.07 8.06
C GLY A 160 -25.11 6.11 9.11
N PHE A 161 -23.97 6.46 9.70
CA PHE A 161 -23.30 5.70 10.78
C PHE A 161 -24.17 5.41 12.01
N ARG A 162 -25.27 6.14 12.22
CA ARG A 162 -26.28 5.81 13.26
C ARG A 162 -26.89 4.41 13.10
N HIS A 163 -26.76 3.81 11.92
CA HIS A 163 -27.21 2.45 11.62
C HIS A 163 -26.08 1.41 11.69
N VAL A 164 -24.86 1.79 12.08
CA VAL A 164 -23.69 0.90 12.12
C VAL A 164 -23.10 0.88 13.52
N THR A 165 -23.23 -0.26 14.20
CA THR A 165 -22.52 -0.55 15.43
C THR A 165 -21.36 -1.49 15.12
N PHE A 166 -20.16 -1.16 15.55
CA PHE A 166 -18.98 -1.99 15.29
C PHE A 166 -18.07 -2.06 16.51
N GLY A 167 -17.37 -3.19 16.63
CA GLY A 167 -16.36 -3.46 17.65
C GLY A 167 -15.69 -4.81 17.37
N PRO A 168 -14.71 -5.21 18.20
CA PRO A 168 -13.94 -6.43 17.97
C PRO A 168 -14.77 -7.72 18.06
N GLU A 169 -15.89 -7.68 18.79
CA GLU A 169 -16.77 -8.83 18.95
C GLU A 169 -17.77 -9.00 17.80
N GLN A 170 -18.29 -7.88 17.28
CA GLN A 170 -19.30 -7.92 16.22
C GLN A 170 -19.45 -6.56 15.50
N ILE A 171 -19.96 -6.65 14.27
CA ILE A 171 -20.50 -5.52 13.51
C ILE A 171 -21.97 -5.80 13.22
N ILE A 172 -22.82 -4.80 13.41
CA ILE A 172 -24.26 -4.86 13.17
C ILE A 172 -24.70 -3.68 12.31
N LEU A 173 -25.47 -3.98 11.27
CA LEU A 173 -26.22 -3.02 10.47
C LEU A 173 -27.68 -3.04 10.94
N SER A 174 -28.12 -1.95 11.56
CA SER A 174 -29.47 -1.82 12.14
C SER A 174 -30.59 -1.88 11.09
N ARG A 175 -30.24 -1.77 9.80
CA ARG A 175 -31.16 -1.91 8.66
C ARG A 175 -30.51 -2.76 7.58
N PRO A 176 -31.26 -3.69 6.95
CA PRO A 176 -30.81 -4.38 5.76
C PRO A 176 -30.40 -3.36 4.69
N GLY A 177 -29.21 -3.56 4.11
CA GLY A 177 -28.66 -2.69 3.07
C GLY A 177 -27.90 -1.45 3.55
N ALA A 178 -27.80 -1.17 4.85
CA ALA A 178 -27.06 0.01 5.36
C ALA A 178 -25.52 -0.05 5.18
N GLY A 179 -25.01 -1.04 4.45
CA GLY A 179 -23.60 -1.27 4.18
C GLY A 179 -23.38 -1.74 2.76
#